data_AF-A2EWW6-F1
#
_entry.id   AF-A2EWW6-F1
#
_cell.length_a   1.000
_cell.length_b   1.000
_cell.length_c   1.000
_cell.angle_alpha   90.00
_cell.angle_beta   90.00
_cell.angle_gamma   90.00
#
_symmetry.space_group_name_H-M   'P 1'
#
loop_
_entity.id
_entity.type
_entity.pdbx_description
1 polymer ?
#
loop_
_entity_poly.entity_id
_entity_poly.type
_entity_poly.pdbx_seq_one_letter_code
_entity_poly.pdbx_strand_id
1 'polypeptide(L)'
;MNLNTDDALLSRVSSLSSSMQPRVQIAYERAPTLGDSLRSLSVPRLDVEMKDSKPETMAKISSPRGLTAIPSNLQAFFLILKPDSRKKLQKQYFLFSPTYSILVDEDVKRMEVLPESAKYYIDQKRFYIYIGTDQRKFILEVKREMLDMVFKNSHKSSLESFFLSYLANGKVPPNTNLAAGYFSKVIFNKTFLIYYYMIPEKYFTNAIINAWCVASQSNFDYIFTQILRHHFSQNPKSDLGFGPSSFIFNVIYVYLTHDDDFNKFLQLFDHPCGNSVEFYLENVVQLKMNIYSHLTMFILYHELSNKYDSEFAKQTLCRIIYNTCIRSILSPKSSCNIDLIDKLLEFGDNTTETQKSVLYESISKICQQPTDFCPKRTNMMIFAAYSSLLEKITSNNIDFLSIIRKMEKDLSM
;
A
#
# COMPACT_ATOMS: atom_id res chain seq x y z
N MET A 1 -25.58 -42.37 5.30
CA MET A 1 -24.76 -41.96 4.14
C MET A 1 -23.56 -41.21 4.68
N ASN A 2 -22.37 -41.80 4.59
CA ASN A 2 -21.11 -41.24 5.08
C ASN A 2 -20.62 -40.16 4.12
N LEU A 3 -20.58 -38.91 4.58
CA LEU A 3 -19.99 -37.76 3.89
C LEU A 3 -18.67 -37.40 4.59
N ASN A 4 -17.64 -38.22 4.42
CA ASN A 4 -16.28 -37.95 4.89
C ASN A 4 -15.28 -38.37 3.80
N THR A 5 -15.41 -37.77 2.63
CA THR A 5 -14.37 -37.78 1.61
C THR A 5 -13.86 -36.37 1.44
N ASP A 6 -12.55 -36.22 1.22
CA ASP A 6 -11.90 -34.92 1.01
C ASP A 6 -12.54 -34.14 -0.16
N ASP A 7 -13.09 -34.86 -1.14
CA ASP A 7 -13.85 -34.29 -2.26
C ASP A 7 -15.15 -33.60 -1.83
N ALA A 8 -15.85 -34.10 -0.80
CA ALA A 8 -17.06 -33.47 -0.26
C ALA A 8 -16.73 -32.19 0.54
N LEU A 9 -15.56 -32.16 1.19
CA LEU A 9 -15.02 -30.97 1.86
C LEU A 9 -14.55 -29.92 0.86
N LEU A 10 -13.82 -30.32 -0.19
CA LEU A 10 -13.38 -29.44 -1.28
C LEU A 10 -14.56 -28.85 -2.06
N SER A 11 -15.60 -29.64 -2.31
CA SER A 11 -16.87 -29.19 -2.89
C SER A 11 -17.55 -28.10 -2.02
N ARG A 12 -17.63 -28.29 -0.70
CA ARG A 12 -18.18 -27.26 0.20
C ARG A 12 -17.33 -26.00 0.28
N VAL A 13 -16.00 -26.12 0.33
CA VAL A 13 -15.07 -24.98 0.32
C VAL A 13 -15.16 -24.21 -1.00
N SER A 14 -15.28 -24.90 -2.14
CA SER A 14 -15.46 -24.25 -3.44
C SER A 14 -16.82 -23.56 -3.57
N SER A 15 -17.90 -24.12 -3.01
CA SER A 15 -19.24 -23.49 -2.99
C SER A 15 -19.32 -22.25 -2.08
N LEU A 16 -18.57 -22.23 -0.97
CA LEU A 16 -18.40 -21.06 -0.10
C LEU A 16 -17.49 -19.98 -0.74
N SER A 17 -16.55 -20.39 -1.61
CA SER A 17 -15.71 -19.45 -2.36
C SER A 17 -16.44 -18.74 -3.51
N SER A 18 -17.53 -19.35 -4.03
CA SER A 18 -18.34 -18.76 -5.11
C SER A 18 -19.38 -17.73 -4.65
N SER A 19 -19.78 -17.73 -3.37
CA SER A 19 -20.78 -16.78 -2.84
C SER A 19 -20.16 -15.53 -2.21
N MET A 20 -18.83 -15.47 -2.06
CA MET A 20 -18.12 -14.30 -1.56
C MET A 20 -16.82 -14.08 -2.32
N GLN A 21 -16.85 -13.46 -3.50
CA GLN A 21 -15.68 -12.74 -4.05
C GLN A 21 -16.12 -11.68 -5.09
N PRO A 22 -15.30 -10.63 -5.25
CA PRO A 22 -14.39 -10.68 -6.39
C PRO A 22 -12.91 -10.55 -6.01
N ARG A 23 -12.19 -11.65 -6.30
CA ARG A 23 -10.81 -11.80 -6.78
C ARG A 23 -9.66 -11.23 -5.95
N VAL A 24 -9.17 -12.08 -5.04
CA VAL A 24 -7.71 -12.26 -4.82
C VAL A 24 -7.40 -13.75 -4.97
N GLN A 25 -6.94 -14.14 -6.15
CA GLN A 25 -6.35 -15.45 -6.39
C GLN A 25 -4.86 -15.32 -6.07
N ILE A 26 -4.45 -15.71 -4.86
CA ILE A 26 -3.03 -15.86 -4.53
C ILE A 26 -2.57 -17.11 -5.28
N ALA A 27 -1.69 -16.94 -6.26
CA ALA A 27 -1.07 -18.05 -6.97
C ALA A 27 -0.14 -18.78 -6.00
N TYR A 28 -0.42 -20.07 -5.78
CA TYR A 28 0.52 -20.97 -5.13
C TYR A 28 1.68 -21.23 -6.10
N GLU A 29 2.87 -20.74 -5.79
CA GLU A 29 4.08 -21.31 -6.38
C GLU A 29 4.29 -22.69 -5.75
N ARG A 30 4.07 -23.74 -6.55
CA ARG A 30 4.60 -25.07 -6.24
C ARG A 30 6.12 -24.96 -6.20
N ALA A 31 6.72 -25.29 -5.06
CA ALA A 31 8.16 -25.54 -5.00
C ALA A 31 8.54 -26.63 -6.04
N PRO A 32 9.70 -26.52 -6.69
CA PRO A 32 10.20 -27.57 -7.56
C PRO A 32 10.39 -28.85 -6.74
N THR A 33 9.85 -29.95 -7.26
CA THR A 33 9.86 -31.30 -6.69
C THR A 33 11.26 -31.69 -6.19
N LEU A 34 11.37 -31.94 -4.90
CA LEU A 34 12.42 -32.76 -4.30
C LEU A 34 11.76 -34.06 -3.84
N GLY A 35 12.28 -35.15 -4.37
CA GLY A 35 11.63 -36.45 -4.46
C GLY A 35 11.40 -37.18 -3.15
N ASP A 36 10.66 -38.27 -3.32
CA ASP A 36 10.37 -39.34 -2.38
C ASP A 36 11.43 -39.53 -1.28
N SER A 37 11.02 -39.36 -0.03
CA SER A 37 11.49 -40.21 1.05
C SER A 37 10.62 -40.09 2.32
N LEU A 38 10.33 -41.27 2.90
CA LEU A 38 9.87 -41.56 4.27
C LEU A 38 8.35 -41.47 4.50
N ARG A 39 7.62 -42.57 4.26
CA ARG A 39 7.35 -43.71 5.17
C ARG A 39 6.49 -43.36 6.39
N SER A 40 5.24 -43.83 6.30
CA SER A 40 4.41 -44.46 7.34
C SER A 40 4.85 -44.31 8.80
N LEU A 41 4.07 -43.55 9.56
CA LEU A 41 3.86 -43.84 10.98
C LEU A 41 2.36 -43.82 11.27
N SER A 42 1.87 -45.00 11.66
CA SER A 42 0.52 -45.37 12.03
C SER A 42 -0.05 -44.50 13.15
N VAL A 43 -1.26 -43.98 12.91
CA VAL A 43 -2.13 -43.39 13.94
C VAL A 43 -2.74 -44.52 14.78
N PRO A 44 -2.65 -44.52 16.12
CA PRO A 44 -3.45 -45.41 16.94
C PRO A 44 -4.91 -44.92 16.93
N ARG A 45 -5.84 -45.82 16.59
CA ARG A 45 -7.27 -45.63 16.84
C ARG A 45 -7.48 -45.49 18.35
N LEU A 46 -7.99 -44.35 18.79
CA LEU A 46 -8.64 -44.20 20.08
C LEU A 46 -10.15 -44.24 19.83
N ASP A 47 -10.74 -45.40 20.09
CA ASP A 47 -12.17 -45.54 20.31
C ASP A 47 -12.51 -44.79 21.61
N VAL A 48 -13.35 -43.75 21.52
CA VAL A 48 -13.88 -43.06 22.70
C VAL A 48 -15.37 -43.38 22.77
N GLU A 49 -15.73 -44.20 23.75
CA GLU A 49 -17.09 -44.42 24.20
C GLU A 49 -17.75 -43.08 24.55
N MET A 50 -18.92 -42.81 23.97
CA MET A 50 -19.80 -41.74 24.42
C MET A 50 -20.37 -42.13 25.79
N LYS A 51 -19.90 -41.47 26.85
CA LYS A 51 -20.65 -41.35 28.10
C LYS A 51 -21.24 -39.95 28.18
N ASP A 52 -22.57 -39.92 28.15
CA ASP A 52 -23.38 -38.75 28.45
C ASP A 52 -23.02 -38.18 29.83
N SER A 53 -22.38 -37.01 29.84
CA SER A 53 -22.22 -36.19 31.05
C SER A 53 -22.92 -34.84 30.87
N LYS A 54 -23.81 -34.58 31.83
CA LYS A 54 -24.67 -33.39 32.02
C LYS A 54 -23.97 -32.04 31.82
N PRO A 55 -24.73 -30.96 31.53
CA PRO A 55 -24.17 -29.64 31.25
C PRO A 55 -23.55 -29.05 32.50
N GLU A 56 -22.21 -29.01 32.55
CA GLU A 56 -21.49 -28.22 33.53
C GLU A 56 -21.66 -26.74 33.22
N THR A 57 -22.08 -26.04 34.27
CA THR A 57 -22.32 -24.61 34.34
C THR A 57 -21.05 -23.88 33.87
N MET A 58 -21.17 -23.04 32.84
CA MET A 58 -20.08 -22.16 32.41
C MET A 58 -19.62 -21.31 33.60
N ALA A 59 -18.51 -21.71 34.22
CA ALA A 59 -17.83 -20.93 35.22
C ALA A 59 -17.47 -19.59 34.57
N LYS A 60 -18.09 -18.50 35.04
CA LYS A 60 -17.62 -17.15 34.80
C LYS A 60 -16.18 -17.10 35.28
N ILE A 61 -15.23 -17.19 34.34
CA ILE A 61 -13.82 -16.89 34.58
C ILE A 61 -13.79 -15.46 35.11
N SER A 62 -13.67 -15.33 36.43
CA SER A 62 -13.49 -14.05 37.09
C SER A 62 -12.19 -13.45 36.58
N SER A 63 -12.24 -12.21 36.09
CA SER A 63 -11.03 -11.52 35.66
C SER A 63 -10.04 -11.52 36.83
N PRO A 64 -8.79 -11.98 36.66
CA PRO A 64 -7.82 -11.93 37.74
C PRO A 64 -7.64 -10.48 38.19
N ARG A 65 -7.72 -10.23 39.51
CA ARG A 65 -7.66 -8.87 40.08
C ARG A 65 -6.35 -8.19 39.66
N GLY A 66 -6.45 -6.96 39.14
CA GLY A 66 -5.31 -6.15 38.70
C GLY A 66 -4.92 -6.28 37.22
N LEU A 67 -5.55 -7.18 36.45
CA LEU A 67 -5.32 -7.30 35.02
C LEU A 67 -6.20 -6.34 34.21
N THR A 68 -5.63 -5.69 33.19
CA THR A 68 -6.42 -4.95 32.19
C THR A 68 -6.76 -5.88 31.05
N ALA A 69 -8.05 -6.10 30.78
CA ALA A 69 -8.52 -6.88 29.65
C ALA A 69 -8.35 -6.09 28.34
N ILE A 70 -7.96 -6.78 27.26
CA ILE A 70 -7.91 -6.20 25.93
C ILE A 70 -9.29 -6.40 25.28
N PRO A 71 -10.03 -5.32 24.97
CA PRO A 71 -11.33 -5.42 24.35
C PRO A 71 -11.27 -6.12 22.98
N SER A 72 -12.28 -6.95 22.69
CA SER A 72 -12.38 -7.68 21.42
C SER A 72 -12.67 -6.77 20.21
N ASN A 73 -13.18 -5.56 20.45
CA ASN A 73 -13.50 -4.57 19.43
C ASN A 73 -12.34 -3.60 19.11
N LEU A 74 -11.13 -3.84 19.63
CA LEU A 74 -9.97 -3.00 19.31
C LEU A 74 -9.57 -3.11 17.85
N GLN A 75 -9.09 -2.01 17.30
CA GLN A 75 -8.46 -2.01 15.98
C GLN A 75 -7.20 -2.88 15.97
N ALA A 76 -6.82 -3.35 14.78
CA ALA A 76 -5.68 -4.25 14.65
C ALA A 76 -4.37 -3.60 15.15
N PHE A 77 -3.61 -4.36 15.94
CA PHE A 77 -2.35 -3.91 16.54
C PHE A 77 -1.38 -5.09 16.66
N PHE A 78 -0.12 -4.82 16.99
CA PHE A 78 0.86 -5.90 17.21
C PHE A 78 1.78 -5.65 18.39
N LEU A 79 2.30 -6.72 18.97
CA LEU A 79 3.23 -6.70 20.10
C LEU A 79 4.38 -7.66 19.88
N ILE A 80 5.57 -7.29 20.33
CA ILE A 80 6.70 -8.20 20.48
C ILE A 80 6.68 -8.75 21.91
N LEU A 81 6.43 -10.05 22.01
CA LEU A 81 6.28 -10.79 23.26
C LEU A 81 7.48 -11.71 23.48
N LYS A 82 7.98 -11.77 24.70
CA LYS A 82 8.99 -12.76 25.11
C LYS A 82 8.34 -13.76 26.05
N PRO A 83 8.32 -15.07 25.76
CA PRO A 83 7.74 -16.06 26.67
C PRO A 83 8.37 -15.97 28.07
N ASP A 84 7.53 -15.94 29.11
CA ASP A 84 7.95 -15.91 30.52
C ASP A 84 8.33 -17.33 30.96
N SER A 85 9.43 -17.85 30.40
CA SER A 85 9.97 -19.17 30.70
C SER A 85 11.43 -19.08 31.12
N ARG A 86 11.87 -19.97 32.02
CA ARG A 86 13.29 -20.08 32.42
C ARG A 86 14.21 -20.50 31.26
N LYS A 87 13.67 -21.04 30.17
CA LYS A 87 14.44 -21.37 28.96
C LYS A 87 14.50 -20.13 28.06
N LYS A 88 15.65 -19.90 27.39
CA LYS A 88 15.79 -18.87 26.35
C LYS A 88 14.92 -19.24 25.14
N LEU A 89 13.62 -18.97 25.23
CA LEU A 89 12.69 -19.07 24.12
C LEU A 89 12.81 -17.79 23.27
N GLN A 90 12.62 -17.95 21.96
CA GLN A 90 12.62 -16.83 21.02
C GLN A 90 11.45 -15.87 21.29
N LYS A 91 11.61 -14.62 20.85
CA LYS A 91 10.52 -13.65 20.85
C LYS A 91 9.46 -14.06 19.83
N GLN A 92 8.23 -13.63 20.09
CA GLN A 92 7.08 -13.88 19.24
C GLN A 92 6.38 -12.56 18.92
N TYR A 93 5.98 -12.39 17.69
CA TYR A 93 5.09 -11.32 17.25
C TYR A 93 3.66 -11.76 17.46
N PHE A 94 2.95 -11.06 18.34
CA PHE A 94 1.51 -11.18 18.49
C PHE A 94 0.82 -10.19 17.56
N LEU A 95 0.08 -10.70 16.57
CA LEU A 95 -0.70 -9.92 15.61
C LEU A 95 -2.17 -10.04 16.01
N PHE A 96 -2.75 -8.95 16.51
CA PHE A 96 -4.15 -8.92 16.92
C PHE A 96 -5.03 -8.29 15.85
N SER A 97 -6.11 -8.96 15.50
CA SER A 97 -7.23 -8.41 14.72
C SER A 97 -8.54 -8.79 15.42
N PRO A 98 -9.61 -7.99 15.30
CA PRO A 98 -10.93 -8.34 15.82
C PRO A 98 -11.43 -9.72 15.36
N THR A 99 -10.97 -10.19 14.20
CA THR A 99 -11.43 -11.43 13.58
C THR A 99 -10.56 -12.64 13.91
N TYR A 100 -9.28 -12.44 14.20
CA TYR A 100 -8.35 -13.53 14.55
C TYR A 100 -7.09 -12.95 15.17
N SER A 101 -6.38 -13.74 15.96
CA SER A 101 -5.07 -13.36 16.51
C SER A 101 -4.04 -14.43 16.21
N ILE A 102 -2.80 -14.00 15.97
CA ILE A 102 -1.72 -14.87 15.50
C ILE A 102 -0.48 -14.65 16.37
N LEU A 103 0.21 -15.73 16.73
CA LEU A 103 1.58 -15.69 17.21
C LEU A 103 2.52 -16.16 16.10
N VAL A 104 3.56 -15.36 15.83
CA VAL A 104 4.60 -15.67 14.83
C VAL A 104 5.95 -15.64 15.52
N ASP A 105 6.73 -16.71 15.43
CA ASP A 105 8.10 -16.72 15.98
C ASP A 105 8.98 -15.68 15.26
N GLU A 106 9.95 -15.10 15.99
CA GLU A 106 10.83 -14.06 15.43
C GLU A 106 11.68 -14.57 14.25
N ASP A 107 12.01 -15.86 14.23
CA ASP A 107 12.71 -16.51 13.11
C ASP A 107 11.77 -17.04 12.01
N VAL A 108 10.47 -16.74 12.11
CA VAL A 108 9.45 -17.02 11.09
C VAL A 108 9.17 -18.52 10.86
N LYS A 109 9.75 -19.43 11.63
CA LYS A 109 9.59 -20.88 11.39
C LYS A 109 8.24 -21.43 11.81
N ARG A 110 7.52 -20.74 12.69
CA ARG A 110 6.24 -21.20 13.24
C ARG A 110 5.24 -20.06 13.33
N MET A 111 4.00 -20.40 12.98
CA MET A 111 2.84 -19.57 13.20
C MET A 111 1.80 -20.38 13.95
N GLU A 112 1.14 -19.75 14.92
CA GLU A 112 -0.02 -20.29 15.61
C GLU A 112 -1.18 -19.30 15.46
N VAL A 113 -2.29 -19.78 14.90
CA VAL A 113 -3.56 -19.06 14.93
C VAL A 113 -4.25 -19.38 16.25
N LEU A 114 -4.51 -18.35 17.04
CA LEU A 114 -5.18 -18.49 18.32
C LEU A 114 -6.68 -18.68 18.11
N PRO A 115 -7.34 -19.52 18.91
CA PRO A 115 -8.78 -19.75 18.79
C PRO A 115 -9.56 -18.48 19.14
N GLU A 116 -10.76 -18.32 18.57
CA GLU A 116 -11.64 -17.18 18.84
C GLU A 116 -12.02 -17.03 20.32
N SER A 117 -11.99 -18.13 21.08
CA SER A 117 -12.23 -18.15 22.52
C SER A 117 -11.07 -17.58 23.36
N ALA A 118 -9.93 -17.27 22.74
CA ALA A 118 -8.76 -16.76 23.44
C ALA A 118 -9.04 -15.37 24.04
N LYS A 119 -8.61 -15.17 25.29
CA LYS A 119 -8.75 -13.90 26.01
C LYS A 119 -7.39 -13.32 26.32
N TYR A 120 -7.24 -12.01 26.14
CA TYR A 120 -5.97 -11.31 26.29
C TYR A 120 -6.02 -10.32 27.44
N TYR A 121 -4.96 -10.32 28.26
CA TYR A 121 -4.85 -9.43 29.40
C TYR A 121 -3.43 -8.89 29.52
N ILE A 122 -3.32 -7.72 30.15
CA ILE A 122 -2.05 -7.04 30.34
C ILE A 122 -1.91 -6.54 31.78
N ASP A 123 -0.70 -6.64 32.32
CA ASP A 123 -0.34 -6.24 33.68
C ASP A 123 1.07 -5.67 33.71
N GLN A 124 1.19 -4.36 33.83
CA GLN A 124 2.48 -3.65 33.82
C GLN A 124 3.38 -4.11 32.64
N LYS A 125 4.29 -5.05 32.89
CA LYS A 125 5.25 -5.63 31.93
C LYS A 125 4.89 -7.04 31.45
N ARG A 126 3.73 -7.56 31.78
CA ARG A 126 3.28 -8.91 31.44
C ARG A 126 2.08 -8.89 30.53
N PHE A 127 2.07 -9.83 29.59
CA PHE A 127 0.98 -10.11 28.69
C PHE A 127 0.53 -11.55 28.89
N TYR A 128 -0.77 -11.76 28.95
CA TYR A 128 -1.37 -13.05 29.21
C TYR A 128 -2.32 -13.43 28.10
N ILE A 129 -2.17 -14.64 27.60
CA ILE A 129 -3.10 -15.27 26.67
C ILE A 129 -3.76 -16.43 27.41
N TYR A 130 -5.08 -16.39 27.52
CA TYR A 130 -5.88 -17.46 28.10
C TYR A 130 -6.62 -18.21 26.98
N ILE A 131 -6.44 -19.53 26.92
CA ILE A 131 -7.18 -20.42 26.02
C ILE A 131 -7.90 -21.43 26.91
N GLY A 132 -9.19 -21.21 27.15
CA GLY A 132 -9.91 -21.97 28.18
C GLY A 132 -9.30 -21.74 29.57
N THR A 133 -8.79 -22.80 30.19
CA THR A 133 -8.06 -22.76 31.47
C THR A 133 -6.56 -22.54 31.32
N ASP A 134 -6.02 -22.70 30.12
CA ASP A 134 -4.58 -22.63 29.89
C ASP A 134 -4.12 -21.17 29.83
N GLN A 135 -3.15 -20.83 30.69
CA GLN A 135 -2.56 -19.50 30.75
C GLN A 135 -1.14 -19.52 30.17
N ARG A 136 -0.92 -18.72 29.13
CA ARG A 136 0.41 -18.40 28.60
C ARG A 136 0.84 -17.02 29.09
N LYS A 137 2.06 -16.94 29.61
CA LYS A 137 2.63 -15.73 30.20
C LYS A 137 3.77 -15.22 29.33
N PHE A 138 3.76 -13.93 29.06
CA PHE A 138 4.78 -13.25 28.27
C PHE A 138 5.25 -11.99 28.97
N ILE A 139 6.49 -11.61 28.71
CA ILE A 139 7.11 -10.35 29.09
C ILE A 139 7.00 -9.41 27.89
N LEU A 140 6.58 -8.17 28.17
CA LEU A 140 6.49 -7.06 27.23
C LEU A 140 7.74 -6.21 27.30
N GLU A 141 8.46 -6.09 26.18
CA GLU A 141 9.66 -5.25 26.05
C GLU A 141 9.37 -4.06 25.12
N VAL A 142 8.40 -3.23 25.50
CA VAL A 142 7.79 -2.18 24.64
C VAL A 142 7.57 -0.88 25.41
N LYS A 143 7.49 0.25 24.69
CA LYS A 143 7.15 1.56 25.29
C LYS A 143 5.67 1.59 25.69
N ARG A 144 5.41 1.43 27.00
CA ARG A 144 4.05 1.24 27.55
C ARG A 144 3.08 2.37 27.20
N GLU A 145 3.55 3.62 27.24
CA GLU A 145 2.73 4.81 26.99
C GLU A 145 2.04 4.77 25.61
N MET A 146 2.76 4.33 24.58
CA MET A 146 2.23 4.20 23.22
C MET A 146 1.19 3.10 23.10
N LEU A 147 1.38 1.97 23.80
CA LEU A 147 0.40 0.88 23.82
C LEU A 147 -0.84 1.23 24.63
N ASP A 148 -0.71 1.98 25.71
CA ASP A 148 -1.87 2.43 26.46
C ASP A 148 -2.77 3.33 25.60
N MET A 149 -2.21 4.10 24.66
CA MET A 149 -3.02 4.84 23.67
C MET A 149 -3.80 3.88 22.76
N VAL A 150 -3.18 2.78 22.31
CA VAL A 150 -3.86 1.76 21.49
C VAL A 150 -5.04 1.15 22.23
N PHE A 151 -4.88 0.84 23.52
CA PHE A 151 -5.90 0.15 24.30
C PHE A 151 -7.02 1.06 24.83
N LYS A 152 -6.73 2.34 25.07
CA LYS A 152 -7.68 3.29 25.68
C LYS A 152 -8.49 4.07 24.66
N ASN A 153 -8.00 4.21 23.43
CA ASN A 153 -8.65 5.04 22.42
C ASN A 153 -9.42 4.21 21.41
N SER A 154 -10.59 4.70 21.01
CA SER A 154 -11.31 4.20 19.84
C SER A 154 -10.72 4.83 18.58
N HIS A 155 -9.89 4.07 17.86
CA HIS A 155 -9.30 4.53 16.60
C HIS A 155 -10.27 4.35 15.42
N LYS A 156 -10.33 5.33 14.53
CA LYS A 156 -11.18 5.26 13.33
C LYS A 156 -10.63 4.26 12.31
N SER A 157 -9.32 4.23 12.13
CA SER A 157 -8.65 3.26 11.26
C SER A 157 -7.69 2.36 12.02
N SER A 158 -7.41 1.19 11.46
CA SER A 158 -6.36 0.30 11.97
C SER A 158 -4.95 0.86 11.75
N LEU A 159 -4.78 1.91 10.94
CA LEU A 159 -3.46 2.47 10.63
C LEU A 159 -2.87 3.21 11.84
N GLU A 160 -3.67 3.97 12.59
CA GLU A 160 -3.18 4.66 13.79
C GLU A 160 -2.74 3.65 14.86
N SER A 161 -3.58 2.65 15.16
CA SER A 161 -3.26 1.58 16.11
C SER A 161 -2.00 0.81 15.71
N PHE A 162 -1.86 0.52 14.42
CA PHE A 162 -0.66 -0.11 13.89
C PHE A 162 0.58 0.77 14.05
N PHE A 163 0.49 2.06 13.71
CA PHE A 163 1.65 2.95 13.76
C PHE A 163 2.08 3.23 15.21
N LEU A 164 1.14 3.36 16.15
CA LEU A 164 1.43 3.40 17.59
C LEU A 164 2.14 2.12 18.06
N SER A 165 1.69 0.95 17.59
CA SER A 165 2.36 -0.33 17.87
C SER A 165 3.78 -0.34 17.32
N TYR A 166 3.99 0.15 16.10
CA TYR A 166 5.30 0.26 15.48
C TYR A 166 6.24 1.17 16.29
N LEU A 167 5.78 2.34 16.71
CA LEU A 167 6.56 3.23 17.59
C LEU A 167 6.84 2.62 18.97
N ALA A 168 5.92 1.81 19.50
CA ALA A 168 6.07 1.14 20.79
C ALA A 168 7.12 0.03 20.77
N ASN A 169 7.16 -0.74 19.68
CA ASN A 169 8.02 -1.90 19.49
C ASN A 169 9.38 -1.54 18.85
N GLY A 170 9.43 -0.49 18.02
CA GLY A 170 10.62 -0.07 17.27
C GLY A 170 10.98 -0.97 16.07
N LYS A 171 10.13 -1.96 15.74
CA LYS A 171 10.31 -2.91 14.62
C LYS A 171 8.97 -3.32 14.04
N VAL A 172 8.95 -3.65 12.76
CA VAL A 172 7.79 -4.21 12.05
C VAL A 172 7.79 -5.73 12.23
N PRO A 173 6.63 -6.41 12.35
CA PRO A 173 6.61 -7.86 12.30
C PRO A 173 7.16 -8.36 10.96
N PRO A 174 7.77 -9.56 10.94
CA PRO A 174 8.29 -10.12 9.70
C PRO A 174 7.14 -10.34 8.72
N ASN A 175 7.37 -9.98 7.45
CA ASN A 175 6.43 -10.34 6.40
C ASN A 175 6.71 -11.75 5.92
N THR A 176 5.72 -12.57 6.15
CA THR A 176 5.71 -13.97 5.81
C THR A 176 4.40 -14.17 5.06
N ASN A 177 4.33 -15.17 4.18
CA ASN A 177 3.05 -15.52 3.55
C ASN A 177 1.96 -15.80 4.60
N LEU A 178 2.38 -16.20 5.80
CA LEU A 178 1.53 -16.50 6.94
C LEU A 178 0.95 -15.24 7.61
N ALA A 179 1.66 -14.10 7.59
CA ALA A 179 1.21 -12.81 8.14
C ALA A 179 0.68 -11.83 7.09
N ALA A 180 0.76 -12.18 5.79
CA ALA A 180 0.38 -11.30 4.68
C ALA A 180 -1.07 -10.80 4.78
N GLY A 181 -2.01 -11.66 5.23
CA GLY A 181 -3.42 -11.30 5.41
C GLY A 181 -3.67 -10.27 6.52
N TYR A 182 -2.80 -10.24 7.54
CA TYR A 182 -2.83 -9.19 8.56
C TYR A 182 -2.34 -7.87 7.96
N PHE A 183 -1.17 -7.88 7.31
CA PHE A 183 -0.60 -6.68 6.72
C PHE A 183 -1.45 -6.09 5.61
N SER A 184 -2.14 -6.91 4.83
CA SER A 184 -3.04 -6.43 3.77
C SER A 184 -4.21 -5.62 4.30
N LYS A 185 -4.71 -5.96 5.49
CA LYS A 185 -5.82 -5.23 6.12
C LYS A 185 -5.38 -3.94 6.81
N VAL A 186 -4.11 -3.87 7.21
CA VAL A 186 -3.62 -2.84 8.13
C VAL A 186 -2.66 -1.85 7.46
N ILE A 187 -1.57 -2.34 6.85
CA ILE A 187 -0.54 -1.50 6.22
C ILE A 187 -0.75 -1.38 4.71
N PHE A 188 -1.04 -2.48 3.99
CA PHE A 188 -1.25 -2.43 2.53
C PHE A 188 -2.62 -1.88 2.15
N ASN A 189 -3.25 -1.15 3.06
CA ASN A 189 -4.44 -0.43 2.75
C ASN A 189 -4.06 0.81 1.92
N LYS A 190 -4.92 1.14 0.95
CA LYS A 190 -4.92 2.35 0.13
C LYS A 190 -4.73 3.61 0.99
N THR A 191 -5.32 3.63 2.19
CA THR A 191 -5.24 4.74 3.15
C THR A 191 -3.81 5.13 3.52
N PHE A 192 -2.91 4.16 3.75
CA PHE A 192 -1.53 4.47 4.13
C PHE A 192 -0.83 5.31 3.06
N LEU A 193 -0.93 4.89 1.79
CA LEU A 193 -0.26 5.57 0.68
C LEU A 193 -0.86 6.94 0.38
N ILE A 194 -2.18 7.10 0.57
CA ILE A 194 -2.85 8.40 0.49
C ILE A 194 -2.36 9.33 1.61
N TYR A 195 -2.23 8.84 2.84
CA TYR A 195 -1.74 9.66 3.95
C TYR A 195 -0.24 9.96 3.83
N TYR A 196 0.53 9.04 3.25
CA TYR A 196 1.96 9.22 2.98
C TYR A 196 2.25 10.44 2.11
N TYR A 197 1.37 10.73 1.15
CA TYR A 197 1.47 11.92 0.30
C TYR A 197 1.47 13.24 1.08
N MET A 198 0.89 13.28 2.28
CA MET A 198 0.82 14.49 3.12
C MET A 198 2.13 14.80 3.85
N ILE A 199 3.16 13.96 3.71
CA ILE A 199 4.49 14.23 4.23
C ILE A 199 5.07 15.46 3.51
N PRO A 200 5.78 16.38 4.22
CA PRO A 200 6.39 17.53 3.59
C PRO A 200 7.32 17.18 2.43
N GLU A 201 7.22 17.91 1.31
CA GLU A 201 7.91 17.57 0.05
C GLU A 201 9.43 17.43 0.17
N LYS A 202 10.05 18.14 1.11
CA LYS A 202 11.49 18.03 1.41
C LYS A 202 11.96 16.61 1.75
N TYR A 203 11.06 15.71 2.13
CA TYR A 203 11.38 14.32 2.42
C TYR A 203 11.20 13.39 1.22
N PHE A 204 10.60 13.83 0.11
CA PHE A 204 10.38 13.00 -1.07
C PHE A 204 11.64 12.90 -1.94
N THR A 205 12.53 11.98 -1.56
CA THR A 205 13.65 11.55 -2.41
C THR A 205 13.18 10.61 -3.52
N ASN A 206 13.97 10.48 -4.60
CA ASN A 206 13.69 9.52 -5.68
C ASN A 206 13.47 8.09 -5.17
N ALA A 207 14.21 7.67 -4.13
CA ALA A 207 14.04 6.36 -3.51
C ALA A 207 12.65 6.20 -2.86
N ILE A 208 12.13 7.24 -2.21
CA ILE A 208 10.81 7.24 -1.60
C ILE A 208 9.72 7.25 -2.67
N ILE A 209 9.86 8.07 -3.71
CA ILE A 209 8.90 8.09 -4.83
C ILE A 209 8.86 6.72 -5.52
N ASN A 210 10.02 6.12 -5.81
CA ASN A 210 10.08 4.78 -6.39
C ASN A 210 9.41 3.73 -5.48
N ALA A 211 9.69 3.74 -4.18
CA ALA A 211 9.03 2.85 -3.23
C ALA A 211 7.52 3.09 -3.19
N TRP A 212 7.06 4.34 -3.22
CA TRP A 212 5.64 4.67 -3.27
C TRP A 212 4.97 4.15 -4.55
N CYS A 213 5.59 4.36 -5.71
CA CYS A 213 5.10 3.84 -6.99
C CYS A 213 5.01 2.31 -6.96
N VAL A 214 6.03 1.61 -6.46
CA VAL A 214 6.01 0.14 -6.30
C VAL A 214 4.92 -0.32 -5.34
N ALA A 215 4.78 0.35 -4.19
CA ALA A 215 3.78 0.02 -3.17
C ALA A 215 2.34 0.20 -3.72
N SER A 216 2.13 1.21 -4.56
CA SER A 216 0.81 1.57 -5.09
C SER A 216 0.32 0.70 -6.24
N GLN A 217 1.19 -0.09 -6.90
CA GLN A 217 0.91 -0.70 -8.22
C GLN A 217 -0.43 -1.47 -8.33
N SER A 218 -0.86 -2.16 -7.26
CA SER A 218 -2.11 -2.95 -7.27
C SER A 218 -3.37 -2.12 -7.14
N ASN A 219 -3.27 -0.86 -6.71
CA ASN A 219 -4.40 0.05 -6.48
C ASN A 219 -4.07 1.47 -6.93
N PHE A 220 -3.15 1.61 -7.89
CA PHE A 220 -2.54 2.88 -8.27
C PHE A 220 -3.60 3.86 -8.78
N ASP A 221 -4.51 3.36 -9.62
CA ASP A 221 -5.63 4.11 -10.18
C ASP A 221 -6.44 4.81 -9.09
N TYR A 222 -6.87 4.06 -8.07
CA TYR A 222 -7.63 4.59 -6.96
C TYR A 222 -6.80 5.57 -6.13
N ILE A 223 -5.59 5.18 -5.72
CA ILE A 223 -4.76 5.96 -4.80
C ILE A 223 -4.34 7.29 -5.45
N PHE A 224 -3.86 7.25 -6.69
CA PHE A 224 -3.42 8.45 -7.40
C PHE A 224 -4.59 9.39 -7.68
N THR A 225 -5.76 8.86 -8.04
CA THR A 225 -6.99 9.66 -8.17
C THR A 225 -7.33 10.40 -6.87
N GLN A 226 -7.27 9.72 -5.71
CA GLN A 226 -7.55 10.37 -4.42
C GLN A 226 -6.53 11.46 -4.07
N ILE A 227 -5.25 11.23 -4.36
CA ILE A 227 -4.19 12.23 -4.15
C ILE A 227 -4.43 13.47 -5.01
N LEU A 228 -4.74 13.30 -6.30
CA LEU A 228 -5.02 14.41 -7.20
C LEU A 228 -6.26 15.21 -6.76
N ARG A 229 -7.36 14.52 -6.42
CA ARG A 229 -8.57 15.17 -5.89
C ARG A 229 -8.27 15.99 -4.64
N HIS A 230 -7.51 15.42 -3.72
CA HIS A 230 -7.09 16.15 -2.53
C HIS A 230 -6.23 17.35 -2.91
N HIS A 231 -5.19 17.18 -3.72
CA HIS A 231 -4.31 18.26 -4.17
C HIS A 231 -5.08 19.41 -4.83
N PHE A 232 -6.00 19.11 -5.75
CA PHE A 232 -6.79 20.13 -6.45
C PHE A 232 -7.89 20.75 -5.58
N SER A 233 -8.33 20.07 -4.51
CA SER A 233 -9.23 20.68 -3.52
C SER A 233 -8.55 21.74 -2.68
N GLN A 234 -7.24 21.61 -2.44
CA GLN A 234 -6.47 22.50 -1.57
C GLN A 234 -5.83 23.66 -2.32
N ASN A 235 -5.65 23.54 -3.64
CA ASN A 235 -4.91 24.52 -4.44
C ASN A 235 -5.79 25.14 -5.55
N PRO A 236 -5.87 26.47 -5.65
CA PRO A 236 -6.52 27.12 -6.78
C PRO A 236 -5.70 26.92 -8.07
N LYS A 237 -6.34 27.17 -9.22
CA LYS A 237 -5.75 27.00 -10.57
C LYS A 237 -4.40 27.73 -10.74
N SER A 238 -4.25 28.91 -10.13
CA SER A 238 -3.05 29.74 -10.18
C SER A 238 -1.84 29.15 -9.44
N ASP A 239 -2.10 28.28 -8.47
CA ASP A 239 -1.08 27.82 -7.51
C ASP A 239 -0.71 26.35 -7.75
N LEU A 240 -1.19 25.75 -8.84
CA LEU A 240 -0.86 24.39 -9.22
C LEU A 240 0.61 24.29 -9.65
N GLY A 241 1.48 23.98 -8.68
CA GLY A 241 2.88 23.68 -8.91
C GLY A 241 3.09 22.26 -9.42
N PHE A 242 3.24 22.09 -10.74
CA PHE A 242 3.74 20.85 -11.35
C PHE A 242 5.25 20.94 -11.64
N GLY A 243 6.01 21.48 -10.68
CA GLY A 243 7.47 21.58 -10.79
C GLY A 243 8.19 20.30 -10.33
N PRO A 244 9.51 20.20 -10.57
CA PRO A 244 10.32 19.03 -10.18
C PRO A 244 10.30 18.69 -8.68
N SER A 245 9.94 19.62 -7.80
CA SER A 245 9.78 19.36 -6.36
C SER A 245 8.44 18.70 -6.01
N SER A 246 7.44 18.79 -6.88
CA SER A 246 6.09 18.28 -6.62
C SER A 246 6.07 16.77 -6.56
N PHE A 247 5.35 16.22 -5.58
CA PHE A 247 5.15 14.77 -5.49
C PHE A 247 4.48 14.21 -6.75
N ILE A 248 3.44 14.89 -7.28
CA ILE A 248 2.69 14.44 -8.46
C ILE A 248 3.61 14.38 -9.67
N PHE A 249 4.44 15.41 -9.87
CA PHE A 249 5.43 15.44 -10.94
C PHE A 249 6.40 14.28 -10.84
N ASN A 250 6.93 14.00 -9.65
CA ASN A 250 7.88 12.92 -9.46
C ASN A 250 7.27 11.53 -9.67
N VAL A 251 6.00 11.32 -9.31
CA VAL A 251 5.28 10.07 -9.64
C VAL A 251 5.18 9.91 -11.16
N ILE A 252 4.77 10.95 -11.88
CA ILE A 252 4.67 10.92 -13.34
C ILE A 252 6.04 10.67 -13.98
N TYR A 253 7.09 11.34 -13.48
CA TYR A 253 8.47 11.13 -13.90
C TYR A 253 8.89 9.66 -13.79
N VAL A 254 8.60 9.00 -12.66
CA VAL A 254 8.93 7.57 -12.49
C VAL A 254 8.21 6.70 -13.52
N TYR A 255 6.92 6.91 -13.78
CA TYR A 255 6.20 6.11 -14.77
C TYR A 255 6.74 6.32 -16.19
N LEU A 256 6.97 7.58 -16.59
CA LEU A 256 7.46 7.90 -17.93
C LEU A 256 8.90 7.41 -18.17
N THR A 257 9.79 7.52 -17.19
CA THR A 257 11.20 7.09 -17.35
C THR A 257 11.39 5.59 -17.35
N HIS A 258 10.46 4.82 -16.77
CA HIS A 258 10.45 3.35 -16.83
C HIS A 258 9.62 2.82 -18.00
N ASP A 259 9.15 3.68 -18.90
CA ASP A 259 8.35 3.31 -20.06
C ASP A 259 9.22 3.21 -21.30
N ASP A 260 9.45 1.98 -21.76
CA ASP A 260 10.26 1.70 -22.95
C ASP A 260 9.73 2.38 -24.22
N ASP A 261 8.41 2.50 -24.39
CA ASP A 261 7.84 3.13 -25.58
C ASP A 261 7.98 4.65 -25.53
N PHE A 262 7.85 5.23 -24.33
CA PHE A 262 8.14 6.64 -24.12
C PHE A 262 9.64 6.94 -24.29
N ASN A 263 10.52 6.09 -23.78
CA ASN A 263 11.97 6.22 -23.95
C ASN A 263 12.40 6.14 -25.42
N LYS A 264 11.77 5.29 -26.25
CA LYS A 264 11.98 5.29 -27.71
C LYS A 264 11.51 6.59 -28.35
N PHE A 265 10.36 7.12 -27.91
CA PHE A 265 9.86 8.42 -28.38
C PHE A 265 10.84 9.56 -28.04
N LEU A 266 11.47 9.54 -26.86
CA LEU A 266 12.45 10.55 -26.46
C LEU A 266 13.67 10.63 -27.39
N GLN A 267 14.04 9.53 -28.05
CA GLN A 267 15.17 9.50 -29.00
C GLN A 267 14.95 10.41 -30.22
N LEU A 268 13.69 10.74 -30.55
CA LEU A 268 13.36 11.68 -31.61
C LEU A 268 13.91 13.09 -31.35
N PHE A 269 14.21 13.42 -30.08
CA PHE A 269 14.68 14.73 -29.65
C PHE A 269 16.22 14.82 -29.51
N ASP A 270 16.97 13.76 -29.82
CA ASP A 270 18.42 13.72 -29.58
C ASP A 270 19.23 14.63 -30.52
N HIS A 271 18.70 14.87 -31.72
CA HIS A 271 19.36 15.62 -32.80
C HIS A 271 18.46 16.76 -33.32
N PRO A 272 18.26 17.84 -32.55
CA PRO A 272 17.45 18.96 -32.98
C PRO A 272 18.03 19.66 -34.21
N CYS A 273 17.19 19.86 -35.21
CA CYS A 273 17.51 20.53 -36.48
C CYS A 273 16.43 21.54 -36.88
N GLY A 274 16.80 22.59 -37.59
CA GLY A 274 15.87 23.60 -38.09
C GLY A 274 15.28 24.50 -37.00
N ASN A 275 14.05 24.98 -37.21
CA ASN A 275 13.34 25.82 -36.26
C ASN A 275 12.94 25.00 -35.02
N SER A 276 13.26 25.49 -33.82
CA SER A 276 13.05 24.73 -32.58
C SER A 276 11.59 24.43 -32.26
N VAL A 277 10.65 25.34 -32.60
CA VAL A 277 9.22 25.14 -32.39
C VAL A 277 8.67 24.12 -33.38
N GLU A 278 9.01 24.25 -34.66
CA GLU A 278 8.58 23.31 -35.70
C GLU A 278 9.11 21.90 -35.42
N PHE A 279 10.41 21.79 -35.11
CA PHE A 279 11.04 20.53 -34.71
C PHE A 279 10.31 19.87 -33.52
N TYR A 280 9.96 20.64 -32.49
CA TYR A 280 9.23 20.12 -31.34
C TYR A 280 7.84 19.61 -31.74
N LEU A 281 7.09 20.39 -32.51
CA LEU A 281 5.73 20.05 -32.95
C LEU A 281 5.70 18.82 -33.88
N GLU A 282 6.67 18.70 -34.79
CA GLU A 282 6.80 17.55 -35.71
C GLU A 282 7.09 16.24 -34.97
N ASN A 283 7.82 16.30 -33.86
CA ASN A 283 8.17 15.11 -33.09
C ASN A 283 7.12 14.78 -32.02
N VAL A 284 6.52 15.79 -31.36
CA VAL A 284 5.57 15.55 -30.25
C VAL A 284 4.31 14.79 -30.70
N VAL A 285 3.87 14.94 -31.95
CA VAL A 285 2.75 14.16 -32.51
C VAL A 285 3.00 12.65 -32.56
N GLN A 286 4.27 12.23 -32.47
CA GLN A 286 4.67 10.82 -32.44
C GLN A 286 4.68 10.24 -31.02
N LEU A 287 4.14 10.96 -30.04
CA LEU A 287 4.06 10.54 -28.66
C LEU A 287 3.49 9.13 -28.52
N LYS A 288 4.28 8.25 -27.90
CA LYS A 288 3.90 6.90 -27.55
C LYS A 288 4.19 6.65 -26.08
N MET A 289 3.28 5.91 -25.45
CA MET A 289 3.37 5.51 -24.05
C MET A 289 2.85 4.09 -23.93
N ASN A 290 3.39 3.33 -23.00
CA ASN A 290 2.79 2.09 -22.56
C ASN A 290 1.51 2.37 -21.75
N ILE A 291 0.81 1.28 -21.44
CA ILE A 291 -0.50 1.37 -20.80
C ILE A 291 -0.50 1.97 -19.38
N TYR A 292 0.59 1.83 -18.62
CA TYR A 292 0.70 2.35 -17.26
C TYR A 292 0.98 3.86 -17.25
N SER A 293 1.87 4.33 -18.12
CA SER A 293 2.11 5.75 -18.34
C SER A 293 0.88 6.44 -18.90
N HIS A 294 0.24 5.84 -19.90
CA HIS A 294 -1.04 6.33 -20.45
C HIS A 294 -2.07 6.45 -19.34
N LEU A 295 -2.31 5.40 -18.54
CA LEU A 295 -3.27 5.49 -17.43
C LEU A 295 -2.93 6.63 -16.46
N THR A 296 -1.65 6.78 -16.09
CA THR A 296 -1.20 7.83 -15.17
C THR A 296 -1.55 9.22 -15.69
N MET A 297 -1.26 9.48 -16.96
CA MET A 297 -1.57 10.75 -17.62
C MET A 297 -3.07 10.94 -17.86
N PHE A 298 -3.81 9.87 -18.14
CA PHE A 298 -5.26 9.89 -18.29
C PHE A 298 -5.96 10.27 -16.96
N ILE A 299 -5.54 9.67 -15.84
CA ILE A 299 -6.08 10.00 -14.52
C ILE A 299 -5.84 11.48 -14.21
N LEU A 300 -4.64 11.99 -14.50
CA LEU A 300 -4.33 13.41 -14.36
C LEU A 300 -5.25 14.28 -15.21
N TYR A 301 -5.40 13.96 -16.50
CA TYR A 301 -6.30 14.68 -17.41
C TYR A 301 -7.74 14.69 -16.92
N HIS A 302 -8.26 13.53 -16.52
CA HIS A 302 -9.62 13.36 -16.07
C HIS A 302 -9.91 14.21 -14.83
N GLU A 303 -9.05 14.15 -13.82
CA GLU A 303 -9.25 14.89 -12.58
C GLU A 303 -9.05 16.41 -12.76
N LEU A 304 -8.12 16.85 -13.62
CA LEU A 304 -7.99 18.26 -14.00
C LEU A 304 -9.22 18.78 -14.76
N SER A 305 -9.70 18.01 -15.72
CA SER A 305 -10.86 18.38 -16.55
C SER A 305 -12.13 18.50 -15.72
N ASN A 306 -12.31 17.59 -14.76
CA ASN A 306 -13.45 17.61 -13.85
C ASN A 306 -13.42 18.82 -12.89
N LYS A 307 -12.24 19.24 -12.45
CA LYS A 307 -12.10 20.32 -11.45
C LYS A 307 -12.09 21.72 -12.06
N TYR A 308 -11.44 21.89 -13.21
CA TYR A 308 -11.22 23.21 -13.81
C TYR A 308 -11.93 23.29 -15.16
N ASP A 309 -11.31 22.72 -16.21
CA ASP A 309 -11.86 22.65 -17.56
C ASP A 309 -10.96 21.75 -18.43
N SER A 310 -11.49 21.25 -19.54
CA SER A 310 -10.76 20.33 -20.43
C SER A 310 -9.59 20.97 -21.17
N GLU A 311 -9.65 22.28 -21.42
CA GLU A 311 -8.60 22.99 -22.15
C GLU A 311 -7.36 23.13 -21.26
N PHE A 312 -7.55 23.59 -20.03
CA PHE A 312 -6.52 23.66 -19.00
C PHE A 312 -5.89 22.31 -18.71
N ALA A 313 -6.69 21.23 -18.66
CA ALA A 313 -6.18 19.88 -18.47
C ALA A 313 -5.22 19.50 -19.61
N LYS A 314 -5.60 19.74 -20.87
CA LYS A 314 -4.76 19.49 -22.04
C LYS A 314 -3.47 20.31 -22.02
N GLN A 315 -3.56 21.62 -21.73
CA GLN A 315 -2.39 22.49 -21.60
C GLN A 315 -1.42 21.98 -20.53
N THR A 316 -1.97 21.56 -19.38
CA THR A 316 -1.18 21.01 -18.26
C THR A 316 -0.49 19.71 -18.66
N LEU A 317 -1.17 18.82 -19.39
CA LEU A 317 -0.58 17.59 -19.90
C LEU A 317 0.61 17.87 -20.82
N CYS A 318 0.46 18.79 -21.78
CA CYS A 318 1.54 19.19 -22.69
C CYS A 318 2.75 19.73 -21.91
N ARG A 319 2.52 20.61 -20.93
CA ARG A 319 3.58 21.16 -20.06
C ARG A 319 4.29 20.08 -19.26
N ILE A 320 3.55 19.15 -18.66
CA ILE A 320 4.12 18.08 -17.84
C ILE A 320 4.96 17.14 -18.69
N ILE A 321 4.45 16.66 -19.84
CA ILE A 321 5.21 15.75 -20.72
C ILE A 321 6.54 16.41 -21.13
N TYR A 322 6.48 17.69 -21.50
CA TYR A 322 7.66 18.46 -21.86
C TYR A 322 8.65 18.61 -20.70
N ASN A 323 8.18 19.10 -19.55
CA ASN A 323 9.03 19.38 -18.39
C ASN A 323 9.61 18.13 -17.74
N THR A 324 8.91 17.00 -17.83
CA THR A 324 9.31 15.75 -17.17
C THR A 324 10.55 15.15 -17.80
N CYS A 325 10.61 15.08 -19.14
CA CYS A 325 11.72 14.42 -19.82
C CYS A 325 12.27 15.21 -21.02
N ILE A 326 11.41 15.77 -21.89
CA ILE A 326 11.84 16.36 -23.17
C ILE A 326 12.74 17.59 -22.97
N ARG A 327 12.36 18.50 -22.06
CA ARG A 327 13.10 19.73 -21.78
C ARG A 327 14.54 19.45 -21.38
N SER A 328 14.77 18.39 -20.60
CA SER A 328 16.10 17.99 -20.14
C SER A 328 17.02 17.46 -21.24
N ILE A 329 16.43 16.88 -22.30
CA ILE A 329 17.17 16.38 -23.48
C ILE A 329 17.56 17.53 -24.40
N LEU A 330 16.63 18.47 -24.59
CA LEU A 330 16.83 19.61 -25.48
C LEU A 330 17.69 20.71 -24.85
N SER A 331 17.57 20.94 -23.54
CA SER A 331 18.22 22.08 -22.88
C SER A 331 19.75 22.15 -22.99
N PRO A 332 20.48 21.03 -22.98
CA PRO A 332 21.93 21.05 -23.22
C PRO A 332 22.33 21.30 -24.68
N LYS A 333 21.38 21.30 -25.63
CA LYS A 333 21.65 21.34 -27.07
C LYS A 333 21.68 22.77 -27.57
N SER A 334 22.85 23.27 -27.95
CA SER A 334 23.03 24.63 -28.47
C SER A 334 22.25 24.92 -29.76
N SER A 335 21.86 23.89 -30.52
CA SER A 335 21.06 24.03 -31.74
C SER A 335 19.55 24.18 -31.48
N CYS A 336 19.09 24.10 -30.23
CA CYS A 336 17.68 24.23 -29.86
C CYS A 336 17.47 25.43 -28.93
N ASN A 337 16.61 26.36 -29.33
CA ASN A 337 16.19 27.47 -28.47
C ASN A 337 15.00 27.05 -27.60
N ILE A 338 15.30 26.67 -26.36
CA ILE A 338 14.33 26.20 -25.36
C ILE A 338 13.31 27.27 -25.00
N ASP A 339 13.71 28.53 -24.92
CA ASP A 339 12.83 29.63 -24.51
C ASP A 339 11.64 29.79 -25.47
N LEU A 340 11.82 29.43 -26.75
CA LEU A 340 10.72 29.44 -27.72
C LEU A 340 9.70 28.33 -27.45
N ILE A 341 10.16 27.16 -27.02
CA ILE A 341 9.28 26.03 -26.67
C ILE A 341 8.61 26.28 -25.31
N ASP A 342 9.35 26.83 -24.34
CA ASP A 342 8.79 27.26 -23.04
C ASP A 342 7.64 28.26 -23.28
N LYS A 343 7.84 29.29 -24.12
CA LYS A 343 6.80 30.27 -24.50
C LYS A 343 5.62 29.63 -25.26
N LEU A 344 5.88 28.69 -26.17
CA LEU A 344 4.83 27.95 -26.87
C LEU A 344 3.88 27.28 -25.87
N LEU A 345 4.45 26.65 -24.84
CA LEU A 345 3.73 25.93 -23.80
C LEU A 345 3.11 26.84 -22.74
N GLU A 346 3.35 28.15 -22.75
CA GLU A 346 2.58 29.12 -21.97
C GLU A 346 1.15 29.27 -22.52
N PHE A 347 0.90 28.86 -23.77
CA PHE A 347 -0.40 29.03 -24.46
C PHE A 347 -0.90 30.49 -24.48
N GLY A 348 0.03 31.45 -24.46
CA GLY A 348 -0.27 32.88 -24.54
C GLY A 348 -0.56 33.36 -25.97
N ASP A 349 -0.63 34.68 -26.15
CA ASP A 349 -0.99 35.34 -27.42
C ASP A 349 -0.04 34.99 -28.60
N ASN A 350 1.16 34.51 -28.29
CA ASN A 350 2.16 34.14 -29.29
C ASN A 350 1.97 32.72 -29.86
N THR A 351 1.08 31.90 -29.29
CA THR A 351 0.83 30.53 -29.74
C THR A 351 -0.33 30.52 -30.74
N THR A 352 -0.06 30.14 -31.99
CA THR A 352 -1.10 30.10 -33.04
C THR A 352 -2.09 28.96 -32.81
N GLU A 353 -3.34 29.12 -33.28
CA GLU A 353 -4.37 28.07 -33.17
C GLU A 353 -3.98 26.75 -33.85
N THR A 354 -3.21 26.83 -34.94
CA THR A 354 -2.63 25.64 -35.59
C THR A 354 -1.66 24.92 -34.65
N GLN A 355 -0.76 25.66 -33.99
CA GLN A 355 0.18 25.07 -33.03
C GLN A 355 -0.54 24.46 -31.82
N LYS A 356 -1.57 25.13 -31.29
CA LYS A 356 -2.41 24.58 -30.21
C LYS A 356 -3.10 23.29 -30.64
N SER A 357 -3.63 23.26 -31.86
CA SER A 357 -4.31 22.09 -32.42
C SER A 357 -3.38 20.89 -32.51
N VAL A 358 -2.15 21.08 -33.01
CA VAL A 358 -1.12 20.02 -33.08
C VAL A 358 -0.77 19.50 -31.68
N LEU A 359 -0.58 20.40 -30.71
CA LEU A 359 -0.31 19.99 -29.32
C LEU A 359 -1.46 19.18 -28.73
N TYR A 360 -2.71 19.62 -28.92
CA TYR A 360 -3.88 18.89 -28.41
C TYR A 360 -4.11 17.57 -29.13
N GLU A 361 -3.82 17.49 -30.43
CA GLU A 361 -3.88 16.25 -31.19
C GLU A 361 -2.86 15.23 -30.67
N SER A 362 -1.64 15.68 -30.34
CA SER A 362 -0.57 14.81 -29.82
C SER A 362 -0.95 14.07 -28.52
N ILE A 363 -1.81 14.67 -27.70
CA ILE A 363 -2.29 14.09 -26.42
C ILE A 363 -3.73 13.56 -26.50
N SER A 364 -4.36 13.59 -27.67
CA SER A 364 -5.78 13.22 -27.84
C SER A 364 -6.08 11.79 -27.38
N LYS A 365 -5.18 10.85 -27.66
CA LYS A 365 -5.28 9.45 -27.19
C LYS A 365 -5.17 9.33 -25.67
N ILE A 366 -4.35 10.17 -25.04
CA ILE A 366 -4.18 10.18 -23.57
C ILE A 366 -5.47 10.64 -22.88
N CYS A 367 -6.28 11.47 -23.55
CA CYS A 367 -7.56 11.94 -23.03
C CYS A 367 -8.63 10.83 -22.95
N GLN A 368 -8.34 9.62 -23.45
CA GLN A 368 -9.22 8.45 -23.42
C GLN A 368 -8.64 7.40 -22.47
N GLN A 369 -9.52 6.68 -21.75
CA GLN A 369 -9.09 5.63 -20.84
C GLN A 369 -8.45 4.47 -21.61
N PRO A 370 -7.29 3.93 -21.18
CA PRO A 370 -6.71 2.75 -21.80
C PRO A 370 -7.60 1.52 -21.58
N THR A 371 -7.95 0.81 -22.66
CA THR A 371 -8.90 -0.32 -22.65
C THR A 371 -8.34 -1.59 -22.02
N ASP A 372 -7.04 -1.84 -22.15
CA ASP A 372 -6.41 -3.11 -21.75
C ASP A 372 -5.73 -3.03 -20.38
N PHE A 373 -6.01 -2.00 -19.59
CA PHE A 373 -5.31 -1.78 -18.34
C PHE A 373 -5.66 -2.86 -17.32
N CYS A 374 -4.62 -3.53 -16.79
CA CYS A 374 -4.73 -4.47 -15.69
C CYS A 374 -3.81 -4.04 -14.53
N PRO A 375 -4.36 -3.81 -13.33
CA PRO A 375 -3.55 -3.56 -12.14
C PRO A 375 -2.54 -4.69 -11.91
N LYS A 376 -1.30 -4.35 -11.53
CA LYS A 376 -0.29 -5.37 -11.23
C LYS A 376 -0.64 -6.09 -9.93
N ARG A 377 -0.44 -7.40 -9.90
CA ARG A 377 -0.70 -8.21 -8.70
C ARG A 377 0.27 -7.86 -7.58
N THR A 378 -0.19 -7.99 -6.34
CA THR A 378 0.66 -7.83 -5.15
C THR A 378 1.73 -8.91 -5.11
N ASN A 379 2.97 -8.53 -4.79
CA ASN A 379 4.11 -9.43 -4.64
C ASN A 379 5.01 -9.01 -3.48
N MET A 380 6.09 -9.75 -3.25
CA MET A 380 7.06 -9.47 -2.16
C MET A 380 7.72 -8.08 -2.29
N MET A 381 7.90 -7.56 -3.51
CA MET A 381 8.50 -6.23 -3.72
C MET A 381 7.58 -5.11 -3.21
N ILE A 382 6.25 -5.28 -3.34
CA ILE A 382 5.27 -4.32 -2.79
C ILE A 382 5.44 -4.21 -1.28
N PHE A 383 5.59 -5.32 -0.55
CA PHE A 383 5.84 -5.25 0.90
C PHE A 383 7.16 -4.57 1.24
N ALA A 384 8.24 -4.92 0.55
CA ALA A 384 9.54 -4.31 0.77
C ALA A 384 9.45 -2.78 0.59
N ALA A 385 8.67 -2.34 -0.39
CA ALA A 385 8.40 -0.94 -0.62
C ALA A 385 7.60 -0.29 0.54
N TYR A 386 6.51 -0.90 1.02
CA TYR A 386 5.80 -0.41 2.21
C TYR A 386 6.70 -0.34 3.46
N SER A 387 7.54 -1.35 3.68
CA SER A 387 8.49 -1.37 4.80
C SER A 387 9.52 -0.26 4.69
N SER A 388 10.06 -0.05 3.50
CA SER A 388 10.99 1.05 3.24
C SER A 388 10.34 2.41 3.50
N LEU A 389 9.09 2.62 3.06
CA LEU A 389 8.34 3.84 3.33
C LEU A 389 8.14 4.05 4.84
N LEU A 390 7.80 2.99 5.58
CA LEU A 390 7.59 3.04 7.03
C LEU A 390 8.88 3.37 7.80
N GLU A 391 10.00 2.76 7.42
CA GLU A 391 11.34 3.06 7.97
C GLU A 391 11.77 4.50 7.69
N LYS A 392 11.39 5.05 6.52
CA LYS A 392 11.68 6.45 6.18
C LYS A 392 10.94 7.44 7.05
N ILE A 393 9.74 7.11 7.53
CA ILE A 393 9.02 7.94 8.48
C ILE A 393 9.82 8.07 9.79
N THR A 394 10.25 6.95 10.38
CA THR A 394 10.94 6.95 11.68
C THR A 394 12.36 7.47 11.58
N SER A 395 13.12 7.08 10.55
CA SER A 395 14.51 7.54 10.37
C SER A 395 14.64 9.05 10.16
N ASN A 396 13.59 9.72 9.64
CA ASN A 396 13.55 11.17 9.46
C ASN A 396 12.78 11.90 10.56
N ASN A 397 12.35 11.21 11.64
CA ASN A 397 11.52 11.77 12.71
C ASN A 397 10.26 12.50 12.19
N ILE A 398 9.61 11.94 11.16
CA ILE A 398 8.39 12.51 10.60
C ILE A 398 7.23 12.20 11.55
N ASP A 399 6.51 13.23 11.99
CA ASP A 399 5.31 13.08 12.82
C ASP A 399 4.11 12.61 11.99
N PHE A 400 4.17 11.35 11.59
CA PHE A 400 3.14 10.72 10.76
C PHE A 400 1.84 10.45 11.53
N LEU A 401 1.88 10.36 12.87
CA LEU A 401 0.66 10.25 13.68
C LEU A 401 -0.21 11.49 13.55
N SER A 402 0.39 12.68 13.58
CA SER A 402 -0.35 13.93 13.37
C SER A 402 -0.98 14.00 11.98
N ILE A 403 -0.30 13.47 10.96
CA ILE A 403 -0.86 13.34 9.60
C ILE A 403 -2.06 12.39 9.60
N ILE A 404 -1.93 11.18 10.15
CA ILE A 404 -3.02 10.21 10.23
C ILE A 404 -4.25 10.84 10.90
N ARG A 405 -4.07 11.44 12.07
CA ARG A 405 -5.15 12.05 12.86
C ARG A 405 -5.83 13.21 12.13
N LYS A 406 -5.06 14.04 11.43
CA LYS A 406 -5.60 15.13 10.62
C LYS A 406 -6.46 14.57 9.48
N MET A 407 -5.92 13.62 8.71
CA MET A 407 -6.63 13.05 7.56
C MET A 407 -7.88 12.27 7.97
N GLU A 408 -7.85 11.56 9.09
CA GLU A 408 -9.02 10.87 9.66
C GLU A 408 -10.09 11.83 10.19
N LYS A 409 -9.74 13.07 10.51
CA LYS A 409 -10.69 14.13 10.86
C LYS A 409 -11.32 14.71 9.60
N ASP A 410 -10.49 15.06 8.62
CA ASP A 410 -10.90 15.73 7.38
C ASP A 410 -11.78 14.83 6.49
N LEU A 411 -11.56 13.51 6.48
CA LEU A 411 -12.37 12.54 5.72
C LEU A 411 -13.66 12.08 6.44
N SER A 412 -13.91 12.57 7.65
CA SER A 412 -15.12 12.25 8.44
C SER A 412 -16.13 13.39 8.49
N MET A 413 -15.84 14.50 7.82
CA MET A 413 -16.76 15.56 7.45
C MET A 413 -17.16 15.38 5.99
#